data_AF-A0A9N9R8F2-F1
#
_entry.id   AF-A0A9N9R8F2-F1
#
_cell.length_a   1.000
_cell.length_b   1.000
_cell.length_c   1.000
_cell.angle_alpha   90.00
_cell.angle_beta   90.00
_cell.angle_gamma   90.00
#
_symmetry.space_group_name_H-M   'P 1'
#
loop_
_entity.id
_entity.type
_entity.pdbx_description
1 polymer ?
#
loop_
_entity_poly.entity_id
_entity_poly.type
_entity_poly.pdbx_seq_one_letter_code
_entity_poly.pdbx_strand_id
1 'polypeptide(L)'
;MFMIFKDRSCIDVPKSSDMVQSFSCEHPVTLTYHLHHVRLIMKALAISTKVVLRCSANGLLLLQLKLEKEDQKQMFSEFYIVPLLDD
;
A
#
# COMPACT_ATOMS: atom_id res chain seq x y z
N MET A 1 37.23 -0.21 -4.92
CA MET A 1 36.00 -1.04 -4.83
C MET A 1 35.04 -0.32 -3.90
N PHE A 2 34.12 0.47 -4.44
CA PHE A 2 33.12 1.19 -3.63
C PHE A 2 31.94 0.25 -3.39
N MET A 3 31.83 -0.30 -2.18
CA MET A 3 30.60 -0.96 -1.75
C MET A 3 29.56 0.13 -1.51
N ILE A 4 28.61 0.26 -2.43
CA ILE A 4 27.40 1.04 -2.20
C ILE A 4 26.62 0.28 -1.13
N PHE A 5 26.68 0.75 0.13
CA PHE A 5 25.75 0.34 1.17
C PHE A 5 24.35 0.75 0.71
N LYS A 6 23.54 -0.21 0.26
CA LYS A 6 22.10 0.00 0.10
C LYS A 6 21.51 0.12 1.50
N ASP A 7 21.33 1.36 1.95
CA ASP A 7 20.55 1.66 3.14
C ASP A 7 19.15 1.04 2.97
N ARG A 8 18.79 0.11 3.85
CA ARG A 8 17.49 -0.58 3.81
C ARG A 8 16.64 0.00 4.93
N SER A 9 15.58 0.73 4.55
CA SER A 9 14.54 1.13 5.48
C SER A 9 13.45 0.06 5.52
N CYS A 10 13.07 -0.37 6.73
CA CYS A 10 12.00 -1.34 6.97
C CYS A 10 10.97 -0.74 7.92
N ILE A 11 9.69 -1.00 7.65
CA ILE A 11 8.57 -0.62 8.53
C ILE A 11 7.74 -1.88 8.77
N ASP A 12 7.66 -2.30 10.03
CA ASP A 12 6.86 -3.44 10.44
C ASP A 12 5.60 -2.96 11.16
N VAL A 13 4.43 -3.36 10.65
CA VAL A 13 3.13 -3.08 11.27
C VAL A 13 2.51 -4.41 11.72
N PRO A 14 2.50 -4.71 13.03
CA PRO A 14 1.92 -5.96 13.52
C PRO A 14 0.41 -5.95 13.37
N LYS A 15 -0.21 -7.13 13.18
CA LYS A 15 -1.67 -7.31 13.12
C LYS A 15 -2.40 -6.72 14.33
N SER A 16 -1.76 -6.69 15.50
CA SER A 16 -2.30 -6.16 16.75
C SER A 16 -2.16 -4.64 16.89
N SER A 17 -1.59 -3.95 15.91
CA SER A 17 -1.45 -2.49 15.94
C SER A 17 -2.82 -1.81 15.83
N ASP A 18 -3.03 -0.73 16.59
CA ASP A 18 -4.23 0.12 16.48
C ASP A 18 -4.43 0.72 15.08
N MET A 19 -3.37 0.76 14.26
CA MET A 19 -3.44 1.17 12.85
C MET A 19 -4.18 0.14 11.98
N VAL A 20 -4.25 -1.13 12.39
CA VAL A 20 -4.83 -2.23 11.62
C VAL A 20 -6.26 -2.50 12.09
N GLN A 21 -7.24 -2.05 11.32
CA GLN A 21 -8.66 -2.30 11.63
C GLN A 21 -9.13 -3.70 11.25
N SER A 22 -8.54 -4.28 10.21
CA SER A 22 -8.84 -5.63 9.75
C SER A 22 -7.63 -6.18 9.01
N PHE A 23 -7.37 -7.47 9.19
CA PHE A 23 -6.28 -8.19 8.53
C PHE A 23 -6.74 -9.58 8.15
N SER A 24 -6.70 -9.88 6.85
CA SER A 24 -6.99 -11.20 6.30
C SER A 24 -5.88 -11.57 5.33
N CYS A 25 -5.07 -12.54 5.73
CA CYS A 25 -3.96 -13.07 4.95
C CYS A 25 -3.85 -14.55 5.30
N GLU A 26 -4.17 -15.42 4.34
CA GLU A 26 -4.17 -16.87 4.55
C GLU A 26 -2.75 -17.45 4.44
N HIS A 27 -1.93 -16.86 3.57
CA HIS A 27 -0.58 -17.33 3.27
C HIS A 27 0.39 -16.12 3.18
N PRO A 28 1.63 -16.25 3.68
CA PRO A 28 2.64 -15.20 3.52
C PRO A 28 2.89 -14.90 2.04
N VAL A 29 2.95 -13.61 1.69
CA VAL A 29 3.28 -13.16 0.34
C VAL A 29 4.33 -12.07 0.38
N THR A 30 5.23 -12.10 -0.60
CA THR A 30 6.23 -11.06 -0.83
C THR A 30 6.05 -10.54 -2.25
N LEU A 31 5.78 -9.24 -2.40
CA LEU A 31 5.52 -8.61 -3.68
C LEU A 31 6.35 -7.31 -3.78
N THR A 32 6.95 -7.09 -4.93
CA THR A 32 7.81 -5.93 -5.19
C THR A 32 7.12 -5.00 -6.17
N TYR A 33 7.18 -3.69 -5.92
CA TYR A 33 6.54 -2.67 -6.76
C TYR A 33 7.49 -1.50 -7.01
N HIS A 34 7.33 -0.83 -8.16
CA HIS A 34 8.03 0.42 -8.41
C HIS A 34 7.54 1.51 -7.45
N LEU A 35 8.45 2.01 -6.60
CA LEU A 35 8.17 3.09 -5.65
C LEU A 35 7.61 4.36 -6.31
N HIS A 36 7.96 4.62 -7.58
CA HIS A 36 7.43 5.76 -8.32
C HIS A 36 5.90 5.75 -8.38
N HIS A 37 5.27 4.59 -8.62
CA HIS A 37 3.80 4.49 -8.69
C HIS A 37 3.15 4.79 -7.33
N VAL A 38 3.75 4.33 -6.23
CA VAL A 38 3.28 4.64 -4.87
C VAL A 38 3.39 6.15 -4.60
N ARG A 39 4.48 6.79 -5.04
CA ARG A 39 4.68 8.25 -4.88
C ARG A 39 3.59 9.09 -5.55
N LEU A 40 3.06 8.65 -6.69
CA LEU A 40 1.96 9.35 -7.38
C LEU A 40 0.66 9.36 -6.56
N ILE A 41 0.46 8.34 -5.71
CA ILE A 41 -0.76 8.16 -4.90
C ILE A 41 -0.67 8.94 -3.58
N MET A 42 0.52 9.37 -3.15
CA MET A 42 0.77 9.99 -1.84
C MET A 42 -0.15 11.17 -1.51
N LYS A 43 -0.52 12.00 -2.50
CA LYS A 43 -1.45 13.12 -2.26
C LYS A 43 -2.84 12.65 -1.85
N ALA A 44 -3.35 11.61 -2.50
CA ALA A 44 -4.64 11.01 -2.15
C ALA A 44 -4.54 10.25 -0.82
N LEU A 45 -3.40 9.59 -0.56
CA LEU A 45 -3.13 8.91 0.70
C LEU A 45 -3.16 9.89 1.89
N ALA A 46 -2.54 11.06 1.73
CA ALA A 46 -2.42 12.08 2.78
C ALA A 46 -3.76 12.67 3.24
N ILE A 47 -4.78 12.65 2.39
CA ILE A 47 -6.13 13.12 2.71
C ILE A 47 -7.12 11.98 2.99
N SER A 48 -6.66 10.73 2.93
CA SER A 48 -7.49 9.56 3.18
C SER A 48 -7.62 9.29 4.68
N THR A 49 -8.80 8.87 5.12
CA THR A 49 -9.03 8.49 6.53
C THR A 49 -8.84 7.01 6.77
N LYS A 50 -8.98 6.19 5.73
CA LYS A 50 -8.72 4.75 5.75
C LYS A 50 -8.14 4.31 4.42
N VAL A 51 -7.28 3.32 4.47
CA VAL A 51 -6.75 2.62 3.29
C VAL A 51 -7.02 1.13 3.43
N VAL A 52 -7.47 0.52 2.35
CA VAL A 52 -7.52 -0.94 2.20
C VAL A 52 -6.45 -1.32 1.19
N LEU A 53 -5.60 -2.27 1.58
CA LEU A 53 -4.61 -2.92 0.72
C LEU A 53 -5.11 -4.32 0.39
N ARG A 54 -5.16 -4.65 -0.90
CA ARG A 54 -5.47 -6.01 -1.38
C ARG A 54 -4.47 -6.42 -2.44
N CYS A 55 -3.96 -7.64 -2.31
CA CYS A 55 -3.14 -8.27 -3.33
C CYS A 55 -3.94 -9.41 -3.93
N SER A 56 -4.06 -9.45 -5.25
CA SER A 56 -4.62 -10.61 -5.95
C SER A 56 -3.59 -11.73 -6.10
N ALA A 57 -4.05 -12.92 -6.50
CA ALA A 57 -3.18 -14.08 -6.72
C ALA A 57 -2.09 -13.86 -7.79
N ASN A 58 -2.30 -12.94 -8.75
CA ASN A 58 -1.31 -12.54 -9.74
C ASN A 58 -0.44 -11.35 -9.31
N GLY A 59 -0.50 -10.96 -8.04
CA GLY A 59 0.35 -9.90 -7.46
C GLY A 59 -0.11 -8.46 -7.78
N LEU A 60 -1.28 -8.24 -8.36
CA LEU A 60 -1.82 -6.88 -8.54
C LEU A 60 -2.16 -6.28 -7.17
N LEU A 61 -1.57 -5.13 -6.86
CA LEU A 61 -1.88 -4.37 -5.66
C LEU A 61 -3.02 -3.41 -5.93
N LEU A 62 -4.09 -3.53 -5.15
CA LEU A 62 -5.15 -2.55 -5.05
C LEU A 62 -4.98 -1.73 -3.77
N LEU A 63 -4.97 -0.41 -3.92
CA LEU A 63 -5.14 0.55 -2.83
C LEU A 63 -6.51 1.21 -2.98
N GLN A 64 -7.40 0.99 -2.01
CA GLN A 64 -8.70 1.65 -1.95
C GLN A 64 -8.71 2.64 -0.78
N LEU A 65 -8.77 3.92 -1.12
CA LEU A 65 -8.67 5.03 -0.17
C LEU A 65 -10.07 5.56 0.13
N LYS A 66 -10.43 5.61 1.41
CA LYS A 66 -11.61 6.32 1.87
C LYS A 66 -11.27 7.79 2.04
N LEU A 67 -11.95 8.64 1.28
CA LEU A 67 -11.83 10.09 1.35
C LEU A 67 -13.06 10.64 2.07
N GLU A 68 -12.83 11.51 3.05
CA GLU A 68 -13.91 12.22 3.74
C GLU A 68 -13.90 13.68 3.29
N LYS A 69 -15.07 14.17 2.89
CA LYS A 69 -15.32 15.59 2.66
C LYS A 69 -16.22 16.10 3.79
N GLU A 70 -16.11 17.39 4.10
CA GLU A 70 -16.86 18.09 5.17
C GLU A 70 -18.38 17.82 5.16
N ASP A 71 -18.93 17.43 4.01
CA ASP A 71 -20.36 17.25 3.76
C ASP A 71 -20.88 15.81 4.02
N GLN A 72 -20.16 15.02 4.83
CA GLN A 72 -20.46 13.61 5.20
C GLN A 72 -20.57 12.60 4.04
N LYS A 73 -20.39 13.03 2.79
CA LYS A 73 -20.36 12.14 1.62
C LYS A 73 -19.07 11.33 1.62
N GLN A 74 -19.21 10.01 1.71
CA GLN A 74 -18.09 9.09 1.58
C GLN A 74 -17.69 9.00 0.11
N MET A 75 -16.41 9.25 -0.18
CA MET A 75 -15.84 9.06 -1.51
C MET A 75 -14.73 8.02 -1.43
N PHE A 76 -14.54 7.29 -2.52
CA PHE A 76 -13.49 6.28 -2.62
C PHE A 76 -12.64 6.54 -3.86
N SER A 77 -11.33 6.37 -3.72
CA SER A 77 -10.40 6.35 -4.84
C SER A 77 -9.69 5.01 -4.87
N GLU A 78 -9.62 4.39 -6.03
CA GLU A 78 -8.98 3.10 -6.22
C GLU A 78 -7.78 3.24 -7.14
N PHE A 79 -6.67 2.62 -6.74
CA PHE A 79 -5.43 2.59 -7.50
C PHE A 79 -4.97 1.15 -7.65
N TYR A 80 -4.59 0.78 -8.86
CA TYR A 80 -4.07 -0.54 -9.18
C TYR A 80 -2.62 -0.42 -9.62
N ILE A 81 -1.73 -1.18 -8.97
CA ILE A 81 -0.30 -1.19 -9.26
C ILE A 81 0.09 -2.62 -9.63
N VAL A 82 0.61 -2.78 -10.84
CA VAL A 82 1.17 -4.05 -11.31
C VAL A 82 2.48 -4.34 -10.54
N PRO A 83 2.71 -5.61 -10.16
CA PRO A 83 3.96 -5.99 -9.53
C PRO A 83 5.12 -5.82 -10.51
N LEU A 84 6.30 -5.60 -9.97
CA LEU A 84 7.53 -5.82 -10.72
C LEU A 84 7.63 -7.32 -11.00
N LEU A 85 7.69 -7.66 -12.29
CA LEU A 85 8.12 -8.99 -12.68
C LEU A 85 9.63 -9.05 -12.42
N ASP A 86 10.07 -10.07 -11.69
CA ASP A 86 11.50 -10.39 -11.66
C ASP A 86 11.87 -10.89 -13.07
N ASP A 87 12.97 -10.39 -13.63
CA ASP A 87 13.64 -10.99 -14.80
C ASP A 87 14.28 -12.33 -14.42
#